data_AF-A0AAD5H1W3-F1
#
_entry.id   AF-A0AAD5H1W3-F1
#
_cell.length_a   1.000
_cell.length_b   1.000
_cell.length_c   1.000
_cell.angle_alpha   90.00
_cell.angle_beta   90.00
_cell.angle_gamma   90.00
#
_symmetry.space_group_name_H-M   'P 1'
#
loop_
_entity.id
_entity.type
_entity.pdbx_description
1 polymer ?
#
loop_
_entity_poly.entity_id
_entity_poly.type
_entity_poly.pdbx_seq_one_letter_code
_entity_poly.pdbx_strand_id
1 'polypeptide(L)'
;MQAATATPLVLALLLIATVGAARAQDEVLVLRRDWTPSTCSLPSVTCKEHPDSFSIDSLYLANGTTAEARTACTGKPPLELPQLEAAGLALGDVACAFQNYDPGTTSLEPVWRYQWDQFGACTPASTATDFFRLGLDLDRRFPLPQDIASGTSGAQLVAAIRSAFGATPYVACEPGDGLLRYIQLCFDPASGDIRDCGWTTQAACSGPLRVPRTGRGAGFPACQDYYPPGASGGDSGGTSTGAKVGALVGGVVGGMLLGAAVIGVSYRAYTRCTAGGGKGSAGSTSGPLLEGAGASDTPRQTLPLYSSRLAPVPE
;
A
#
# COMPACT_ATOMS: atom_id res chain seq x y z
N MET A 1 3.60 -51.95 -58.53
CA MET A 1 3.51 -52.05 -57.05
C MET A 1 4.39 -50.95 -56.48
N GLN A 2 3.81 -49.80 -56.12
CA GLN A 2 4.52 -48.66 -55.54
C GLN A 2 4.29 -48.66 -54.03
N ALA A 3 5.38 -48.81 -53.26
CA ALA A 3 5.36 -48.68 -51.82
C ALA A 3 5.59 -47.20 -51.45
N ALA A 4 4.60 -46.59 -50.82
CA ALA A 4 4.68 -45.24 -50.30
C ALA A 4 5.43 -45.26 -48.95
N THR A 5 6.60 -44.63 -48.92
CA THR A 5 7.39 -44.38 -47.71
C THR A 5 6.80 -43.18 -46.96
N ALA A 6 6.12 -43.45 -45.85
CA ALA A 6 5.57 -42.44 -44.95
C ALA A 6 6.69 -41.65 -44.25
N THR A 7 6.53 -40.33 -44.24
CA THR A 7 7.48 -39.31 -43.79
C THR A 7 7.51 -39.18 -42.26
N PRO A 8 8.62 -39.47 -41.55
CA PRO A 8 8.72 -39.35 -40.08
C PRO A 8 8.89 -37.90 -39.58
N LEU A 9 8.83 -36.90 -40.47
CA LEU A 9 9.21 -35.51 -40.16
C LEU A 9 8.08 -34.68 -39.52
N VAL A 10 6.83 -35.17 -39.55
CA VAL A 10 5.69 -34.44 -38.97
C VAL A 10 5.58 -34.64 -37.45
N LEU A 11 6.15 -35.72 -36.89
CA LEU A 11 6.06 -36.00 -35.46
C LEU A 11 7.09 -35.21 -34.61
N ALA A 12 8.20 -34.77 -35.20
CA ALA A 12 9.23 -33.99 -34.50
C ALA A 12 8.85 -32.51 -34.32
N LEU A 13 8.00 -31.95 -35.18
CA LEU A 13 7.52 -30.56 -35.08
C LEU A 13 6.38 -30.36 -34.07
N LEU A 14 5.70 -31.43 -33.64
CA LEU A 14 4.64 -31.36 -32.63
C LEU A 14 5.13 -31.44 -31.18
N LEU A 15 6.39 -31.84 -30.95
CA LEU A 15 6.97 -31.94 -29.60
C LEU A 15 7.67 -30.66 -29.12
N ILE A 16 7.81 -29.64 -29.97
CA ILE A 16 8.41 -28.34 -29.60
C ILE A 16 7.34 -27.32 -29.13
N ALA A 17 6.05 -27.61 -29.33
CA ALA A 17 4.95 -26.71 -28.92
C ALA A 17 4.48 -26.90 -27.47
N THR A 18 5.03 -27.87 -26.72
CA THR A 18 4.66 -28.13 -25.32
C THR A 18 5.73 -27.73 -24.31
N VAL A 19 6.80 -27.05 -24.75
CA VAL A 19 7.67 -26.32 -23.82
C VAL A 19 6.82 -25.21 -23.24
N GLY A 20 6.41 -25.44 -21.99
CA GLY A 20 5.38 -24.69 -21.33
C GLY A 20 5.60 -23.20 -21.51
N ALA A 21 4.55 -22.51 -21.94
CA ALA A 21 4.22 -21.25 -21.32
C ALA A 21 4.13 -21.54 -19.81
N ALA A 22 5.28 -21.56 -19.13
CA ALA A 22 5.38 -21.17 -17.75
C ALA A 22 4.61 -19.86 -17.76
N ARG A 23 3.34 -19.91 -17.33
CA ARG A 23 2.47 -18.74 -17.29
C ARG A 23 3.33 -17.71 -16.62
N ALA A 24 3.70 -16.66 -17.36
CA ALA A 24 4.37 -15.53 -16.77
C ALA A 24 3.53 -15.24 -15.54
N GLN A 25 4.12 -15.49 -14.36
CA GLN A 25 3.39 -15.20 -13.13
C GLN A 25 2.98 -13.74 -13.30
N ASP A 26 1.71 -13.41 -13.03
CA ASP A 26 1.23 -12.02 -13.13
C ASP A 26 1.98 -11.23 -12.07
N GLU A 27 3.21 -10.81 -12.41
CA GLU A 27 4.11 -10.10 -11.55
C GLU A 27 3.59 -8.67 -11.44
N VAL A 28 3.54 -8.18 -10.22
CA VAL A 28 3.07 -6.84 -9.90
C VAL A 28 4.21 -6.13 -9.19
N LEU A 29 4.51 -4.90 -9.61
CA LEU A 29 5.43 -4.03 -8.88
C LEU A 29 4.67 -3.38 -7.73
N VAL A 30 5.19 -3.48 -6.52
CA VAL A 30 4.52 -3.04 -5.30
C VAL A 30 5.34 -1.94 -4.63
N LEU A 31 4.74 -0.77 -4.45
CA LEU A 31 5.26 0.26 -3.56
C LEU A 31 4.55 0.15 -2.21
N ARG A 32 5.27 -0.36 -1.21
CA ARG A 32 4.79 -0.42 0.18
C ARG A 32 5.26 0.81 0.94
N ARG A 33 4.33 1.46 1.61
CA ARG A 33 4.59 2.63 2.44
C ARG A 33 4.04 2.44 3.85
N ASP A 34 4.91 2.61 4.82
CA ASP A 34 4.57 2.50 6.24
C ASP A 34 4.12 3.87 6.77
N TRP A 35 3.13 3.87 7.67
CA TRP A 35 2.79 5.07 8.44
C TRP A 35 3.83 5.25 9.54
N THR A 36 4.73 6.23 9.40
CA THR A 36 5.90 6.38 10.27
C THR A 36 5.55 6.37 11.77
N PRO A 37 4.55 7.13 12.26
CA PRO A 37 4.15 7.06 13.66
C PRO A 37 3.71 5.69 14.16
N SER A 38 3.11 4.86 13.30
CA SER A 38 2.76 3.49 13.68
C SER A 38 3.99 2.61 13.83
N THR A 39 4.96 2.73 12.91
CA THR A 39 6.23 2.00 13.00
C THR A 39 7.01 2.41 14.24
N CYS A 40 7.04 3.71 14.54
CA CYS A 40 7.71 4.26 15.71
C CYS A 40 7.00 3.97 17.05
N SER A 41 5.74 3.55 17.01
CA SER A 41 5.01 3.09 18.21
C SER A 41 5.32 1.64 18.60
N LEU A 42 6.05 0.91 17.75
CA LEU A 42 6.42 -0.48 18.04
C LEU A 42 7.48 -0.56 19.13
N PRO A 43 7.37 -1.55 20.04
CA PRO A 43 8.34 -1.72 21.13
C PRO A 43 9.75 -2.10 20.64
N SER A 44 9.88 -2.62 19.43
CA SER A 44 11.14 -3.02 18.80
C SER A 44 11.83 -1.89 18.04
N VAL A 45 11.22 -0.71 17.98
CA VAL A 45 11.66 0.43 17.18
C VAL A 45 11.89 1.60 18.12
N THR A 46 12.94 2.38 17.88
CA THR A 46 13.18 3.61 18.66
C THR A 46 13.43 4.74 17.67
N CYS A 47 12.39 5.54 17.45
CA CYS A 47 12.48 6.68 16.57
C CYS A 47 12.89 7.92 17.35
N LYS A 48 14.03 8.50 16.99
CA LYS A 48 14.46 9.80 17.50
C LYS A 48 13.86 10.88 16.63
N GLU A 49 12.61 11.23 16.93
CA GLU A 49 11.80 12.20 16.18
C GLU A 49 11.42 11.74 14.77
N HIS A 50 10.17 11.91 14.39
CA HIS A 50 9.71 11.48 13.07
C HIS A 50 8.53 12.34 12.57
N PRO A 51 8.36 12.49 11.25
CA PRO A 51 7.20 13.15 10.68
C PRO A 51 5.92 12.33 10.88
N ASP A 52 4.79 13.01 10.82
CA ASP A 52 3.48 12.39 10.59
C ASP A 52 3.31 12.17 9.08
N SER A 53 4.07 11.22 8.53
CA SER A 53 4.04 10.93 7.10
C SER A 53 4.10 9.43 6.78
N PHE A 54 3.76 9.10 5.53
CA PHE A 54 4.11 7.83 4.91
C PHE A 54 5.53 7.86 4.37
N SER A 55 6.33 6.84 4.69
CA SER A 55 7.66 6.60 4.10
C SER A 55 7.63 5.32 3.27
N ILE A 56 8.49 5.23 2.25
CA ILE A 56 8.71 3.99 1.51
C ILE A 56 9.37 2.98 2.44
N ASP A 57 8.65 1.91 2.74
CA ASP A 57 9.20 0.74 3.42
C ASP A 57 9.91 -0.16 2.41
N SER A 58 9.31 -0.40 1.25
CA SER A 58 9.89 -1.27 0.23
C SER A 58 9.27 -1.04 -1.16
N LEU A 59 10.07 -1.34 -2.19
CA LEU A 59 9.64 -1.43 -3.58
C LEU A 59 10.06 -2.80 -4.12
N TYR A 60 9.12 -3.65 -4.54
CA TYR A 60 9.43 -5.04 -4.88
C TYR A 60 8.50 -5.61 -5.96
N LEU A 61 8.93 -6.65 -6.66
CA LEU A 61 8.01 -7.48 -7.46
C LEU A 61 7.34 -8.49 -6.55
N ALA A 62 6.05 -8.71 -6.75
CA ALA A 62 5.26 -9.70 -6.04
C ALA A 62 4.48 -10.58 -7.01
N ASN A 63 4.15 -11.77 -6.56
CA ASN A 63 3.14 -12.58 -7.23
C ASN A 63 1.77 -11.92 -7.08
N GLY A 64 1.13 -11.55 -8.19
CA GLY A 64 -0.16 -10.85 -8.19
C GLY A 64 -1.30 -11.64 -7.55
N THR A 65 -1.17 -12.96 -7.38
CA THR A 65 -2.17 -13.79 -6.70
C THR A 65 -1.89 -13.94 -5.21
N THR A 66 -0.65 -14.22 -4.81
CA THR A 66 -0.32 -14.57 -3.41
C THR A 66 0.21 -13.42 -2.57
N ALA A 67 0.52 -12.27 -3.18
CA ALA A 67 1.23 -11.14 -2.56
C ALA A 67 2.66 -11.44 -2.10
N GLU A 68 3.18 -12.63 -2.41
CA GLU A 68 4.52 -13.03 -2.01
C GLU A 68 5.57 -12.23 -2.77
N ALA A 69 6.44 -11.54 -2.02
CA ALA A 69 7.51 -10.75 -2.58
C ALA A 69 8.60 -11.65 -3.17
N ARG A 70 9.05 -11.31 -4.37
CA ARG A 70 10.25 -11.88 -4.96
C ARG A 70 11.47 -11.21 -4.32
N THR A 71 12.35 -12.02 -3.76
CA THR A 71 13.50 -11.54 -2.98
C THR A 71 14.82 -12.17 -3.41
N ALA A 72 15.93 -11.54 -3.02
CA ALA A 72 17.29 -12.05 -3.15
C ALA A 72 17.68 -12.47 -4.59
N CYS A 73 17.23 -11.72 -5.60
CA CYS A 73 17.62 -11.95 -6.98
C CYS A 73 19.08 -11.55 -7.20
N THR A 74 19.79 -12.30 -8.03
CA THR A 74 21.21 -12.07 -8.34
C THR A 74 21.39 -11.63 -9.78
N GLY A 75 22.62 -11.23 -10.14
CA GLY A 75 22.97 -10.88 -11.52
C GLY A 75 22.93 -9.38 -11.85
N LYS A 76 22.71 -8.52 -10.86
CA LYS A 76 22.85 -7.06 -11.00
C LYS A 76 24.00 -6.52 -10.14
N PRO A 77 24.61 -5.37 -10.51
CA PRO A 77 25.66 -4.77 -9.72
C PRO A 77 25.21 -4.45 -8.28
N PRO A 78 26.10 -4.52 -7.29
CA PRO A 78 25.77 -4.12 -5.92
C PRO A 78 25.49 -2.61 -5.82
N LEU A 79 24.86 -2.19 -4.72
CA LEU A 79 24.70 -0.77 -4.42
C LEU A 79 26.06 -0.14 -4.07
N GLU A 80 26.44 0.88 -4.83
CA GLU A 80 27.55 1.78 -4.52
C GLU A 80 27.02 3.22 -4.34
N LEU A 81 27.11 3.76 -3.13
CA LEU A 81 26.61 5.12 -2.83
C LEU A 81 27.15 6.22 -3.76
N PRO A 82 28.46 6.25 -4.11
CA PRO A 82 28.97 7.27 -5.02
C PRO A 82 28.28 7.26 -6.39
N GLN A 83 27.76 6.11 -6.84
CA GLN A 83 27.02 6.01 -8.09
C GLN A 83 25.63 6.64 -8.01
N LEU A 84 24.98 6.64 -6.84
CA LEU A 84 23.71 7.33 -6.64
C LEU A 84 23.91 8.85 -6.80
N GLU A 85 24.92 9.40 -6.13
CA GLU A 85 25.25 10.83 -6.18
C GLU A 85 25.71 11.26 -7.58
N ALA A 86 26.63 10.49 -8.19
CA ALA A 86 27.13 10.78 -9.54
C ALA A 86 26.02 10.75 -10.60
N ALA A 87 24.96 9.98 -10.38
CA ALA A 87 23.78 9.94 -11.24
C ALA A 87 22.75 11.05 -10.94
N GLY A 88 23.09 12.01 -10.09
CA GLY A 88 22.26 13.17 -9.77
C GLY A 88 21.09 12.87 -8.83
N LEU A 89 21.10 11.75 -8.12
CA LEU A 89 20.08 11.44 -7.13
C LEU A 89 20.36 12.24 -5.86
N ALA A 90 19.42 13.07 -5.44
CA ALA A 90 19.53 13.81 -4.19
C ALA A 90 19.40 12.83 -3.00
N LEU A 91 20.50 12.53 -2.32
CA LEU A 91 20.48 11.57 -1.20
C LEU A 91 19.57 12.01 -0.05
N GLY A 92 19.33 13.32 0.10
CA GLY A 92 18.32 13.84 1.04
C GLY A 92 16.90 13.35 0.71
N ASP A 93 16.54 13.30 -0.56
CA ASP A 93 15.23 12.77 -0.98
C ASP A 93 15.12 11.27 -0.71
N VAL A 94 16.19 10.52 -1.00
CA VAL A 94 16.26 9.09 -0.70
C VAL A 94 16.15 8.86 0.80
N ALA A 95 16.81 9.68 1.62
CA ALA A 95 16.75 9.62 3.07
C ALA A 95 15.35 9.90 3.63
N CYS A 96 14.63 10.85 3.03
CA CYS A 96 13.28 11.21 3.44
C CYS A 96 12.24 10.15 3.04
N ALA A 97 12.42 9.53 1.87
CA ALA A 97 11.52 8.50 1.38
C ALA A 97 11.81 7.13 2.03
N PHE A 98 13.07 6.68 2.03
CA PHE A 98 13.54 5.42 2.59
C PHE A 98 14.17 5.65 3.97
N GLN A 99 13.32 5.95 4.94
CA GLN A 99 13.74 6.26 6.30
C GLN A 99 14.30 5.02 7.03
N ASN A 100 15.19 5.27 7.99
CA ASN A 100 15.69 4.26 8.90
C ASN A 100 15.14 4.50 10.31
N TYR A 101 14.55 3.47 10.89
CA TYR A 101 13.96 3.51 12.23
C TYR A 101 14.82 2.81 13.29
N ASP A 102 16.03 2.38 12.93
CA ASP A 102 16.98 1.80 13.86
C ASP A 102 17.72 2.91 14.65
N PRO A 103 17.58 2.95 15.99
CA PRO A 103 18.23 3.95 16.83
C PRO A 103 19.76 3.90 16.83
N GLY A 104 20.36 2.76 16.45
CA GLY A 104 21.80 2.54 16.52
C GLY A 104 22.57 3.07 15.31
N THR A 105 21.86 3.46 14.24
CA THR A 105 22.47 3.71 12.94
C THR A 105 22.35 5.17 12.54
N THR A 106 23.49 5.85 12.44
CA THR A 106 23.58 7.20 11.85
C THR A 106 23.66 7.17 10.33
N SER A 107 24.05 6.03 9.74
CA SER A 107 24.10 5.82 8.30
C SER A 107 22.82 5.15 7.81
N LEU A 108 22.30 5.64 6.69
CA LEU A 108 21.16 5.06 5.96
C LEU A 108 21.61 4.00 4.94
N GLU A 109 22.92 3.92 4.67
CA GLU A 109 23.49 2.98 3.71
C GLU A 109 23.09 1.52 3.97
N PRO A 110 23.09 0.98 5.20
CA PRO A 110 22.71 -0.41 5.43
C PRO A 110 21.25 -0.68 5.04
N VAL A 111 20.35 0.27 5.28
CA VAL A 111 18.94 0.16 4.89
C VAL A 111 18.82 0.19 3.38
N TRP A 112 19.49 1.12 2.70
CA TRP A 112 19.44 1.22 1.24
C TRP A 112 20.05 -0.02 0.57
N ARG A 113 21.16 -0.53 1.09
CA ARG A 113 21.78 -1.77 0.62
C ARG A 113 20.84 -2.94 0.78
N TYR A 114 20.20 -3.07 1.95
CA TYR A 114 19.19 -4.10 2.19
C TYR A 114 18.03 -4.02 1.18
N GLN A 115 17.49 -2.82 0.93
CA GLN A 115 16.41 -2.62 -0.06
C GLN A 115 16.82 -3.06 -1.46
N TRP A 116 18.04 -2.71 -1.88
CA TRP A 116 18.57 -3.13 -3.18
C TRP A 116 18.80 -4.64 -3.26
N ASP A 117 19.50 -5.21 -2.29
CA ASP A 117 19.90 -6.62 -2.29
C ASP A 117 18.70 -7.55 -2.15
N GLN A 118 17.71 -7.17 -1.34
CA GLN A 118 16.51 -7.98 -1.15
C GLN A 118 15.52 -7.80 -2.28
N PHE A 119 15.25 -6.58 -2.72
CA PHE A 119 14.12 -6.30 -3.61
C PHE A 119 14.53 -5.68 -4.93
N GLY A 120 15.39 -4.66 -4.89
CA GLY A 120 15.76 -3.88 -6.07
C GLY A 120 16.34 -4.73 -7.19
N ALA A 121 17.19 -5.71 -6.85
CA ALA A 121 17.76 -6.64 -7.81
C ALA A 121 16.70 -7.47 -8.55
N CYS A 122 15.52 -7.70 -7.94
CA CYS A 122 14.41 -8.41 -8.56
C CYS A 122 13.54 -7.55 -9.48
N THR A 123 13.56 -6.22 -9.32
CA THR A 123 12.68 -5.31 -10.09
C THR A 123 13.13 -5.15 -11.55
N PRO A 124 12.34 -4.48 -12.42
CA PRO A 124 12.78 -4.10 -13.76
C PRO A 124 13.94 -3.10 -13.80
N ALA A 125 14.28 -2.45 -12.68
CA ALA A 125 15.38 -1.50 -12.60
C ALA A 125 16.72 -2.21 -12.87
N SER A 126 17.53 -1.67 -13.79
CA SER A 126 18.81 -2.28 -14.17
C SER A 126 19.92 -1.99 -13.17
N THR A 127 19.82 -0.87 -12.46
CA THR A 127 20.80 -0.39 -11.48
C THR A 127 20.14 0.02 -10.17
N ALA A 128 20.92 0.14 -9.09
CA ALA A 128 20.42 0.65 -7.81
C ALA A 128 19.91 2.08 -7.93
N THR A 129 20.57 2.93 -8.72
CA THR A 129 20.12 4.28 -9.03
C THR A 129 18.72 4.29 -9.65
N ASP A 130 18.48 3.44 -10.65
CA ASP A 130 17.17 3.36 -11.31
C ASP A 130 16.09 2.87 -10.36
N PHE A 131 16.43 1.95 -9.45
CA PHE A 131 15.53 1.46 -8.43
C PHE A 131 15.08 2.56 -7.46
N PHE A 132 16.04 3.29 -6.87
CA PHE A 132 15.70 4.39 -5.97
C PHE A 132 14.97 5.52 -6.69
N ARG A 133 15.38 5.86 -7.92
CA ARG A 133 14.68 6.87 -8.74
C ARG A 133 13.24 6.45 -9.03
N LEU A 134 13.01 5.18 -9.36
CA LEU A 134 11.67 4.64 -9.57
C LEU A 134 10.82 4.72 -8.30
N GLY A 135 11.37 4.36 -7.13
CA GLY A 135 10.68 4.50 -5.84
C GLY A 135 10.26 5.94 -5.55
N LEU A 136 11.17 6.90 -5.70
CA LEU A 136 10.87 8.33 -5.51
C LEU A 136 9.84 8.86 -6.51
N ASP A 137 9.94 8.48 -7.79
CA ASP A 137 8.97 8.88 -8.82
C ASP A 137 7.56 8.37 -8.46
N LEU A 138 7.43 7.07 -8.14
CA LEU A 138 6.15 6.48 -7.77
C LEU A 138 5.56 7.11 -6.50
N ASP A 139 6.38 7.37 -5.48
CA ASP A 139 5.92 7.99 -4.23
C ASP A 139 5.40 9.42 -4.47
N ARG A 140 6.12 10.21 -5.29
CA ARG A 140 5.72 11.59 -5.65
C ARG A 140 4.51 11.64 -6.57
N ARG A 141 4.40 10.73 -7.54
CA ARG A 141 3.25 10.65 -8.47
C ARG A 141 1.97 10.24 -7.77
N PHE A 142 2.05 9.40 -6.73
CA PHE A 142 0.91 8.85 -6.00
C PHE A 142 0.96 9.17 -4.50
N PRO A 143 0.86 10.45 -4.11
CA PRO A 143 1.02 10.87 -2.72
C PRO A 143 -0.13 10.37 -1.85
N LEU A 144 0.17 9.61 -0.80
CA LEU A 144 -0.86 9.16 0.16
C LEU A 144 -1.40 10.33 1.01
N PRO A 145 -2.66 10.24 1.47
CA PRO A 145 -3.23 11.25 2.34
C PRO A 145 -2.50 11.24 3.69
N GLN A 146 -1.87 12.37 4.05
CA GLN A 146 -1.21 12.51 5.35
C GLN A 146 -2.22 12.84 6.47
N ASP A 147 -3.38 13.40 6.08
CA ASP A 147 -4.45 13.77 7.02
C ASP A 147 -5.61 12.78 7.02
N ILE A 148 -5.34 11.61 7.60
CA ILE A 148 -6.40 10.62 7.85
C ILE A 148 -7.18 11.06 9.08
N ALA A 149 -8.47 11.38 8.90
CA ALA A 149 -9.34 11.81 9.98
C ALA A 149 -9.51 10.70 11.04
N SER A 150 -9.59 11.08 12.32
CA SER A 150 -9.89 10.14 13.39
C SER A 150 -11.21 9.43 13.12
N GLY A 151 -11.24 8.10 13.26
CA GLY A 151 -12.44 7.31 13.02
C GLY A 151 -12.62 6.82 11.58
N THR A 152 -11.77 7.23 10.64
CA THR A 152 -11.75 6.70 9.26
C THR A 152 -11.57 5.20 9.30
N SER A 153 -12.44 4.43 8.64
CA SER A 153 -12.26 2.97 8.51
C SER A 153 -11.30 2.63 7.37
N GLY A 154 -10.75 1.41 7.37
CA GLY A 154 -9.92 0.93 6.26
C GLY A 154 -10.67 0.95 4.93
N ALA A 155 -11.97 0.62 4.92
CA ALA A 155 -12.80 0.68 3.72
C ALA A 155 -12.95 2.12 3.18
N GLN A 156 -13.10 3.12 4.07
CA GLN A 156 -13.16 4.52 3.66
C GLN A 156 -11.81 4.99 3.09
N LEU A 157 -10.70 4.60 3.71
CA LEU A 157 -9.35 4.92 3.23
C LEU A 157 -9.09 4.28 1.85
N VAL A 158 -9.41 3.00 1.68
CA VAL A 158 -9.33 2.29 0.39
C VAL A 158 -10.17 2.99 -0.68
N ALA A 159 -11.42 3.36 -0.36
CA ALA A 159 -12.30 4.06 -1.29
C ALA A 159 -11.76 5.44 -1.70
N ALA A 160 -11.18 6.20 -0.77
CA ALA A 160 -10.60 7.50 -1.06
C ALA A 160 -9.35 7.39 -1.96
N ILE A 161 -8.46 6.43 -1.68
CA ILE A 161 -7.28 6.17 -2.51
C ILE A 161 -7.70 5.70 -3.91
N ARG A 162 -8.68 4.79 -4.00
CA ARG A 162 -9.24 4.34 -5.29
C ARG A 162 -9.86 5.49 -6.07
N SER A 163 -10.61 6.38 -5.40
CA SER A 163 -11.18 7.56 -6.05
C SER A 163 -10.10 8.52 -6.56
N ALA A 164 -8.94 8.57 -5.90
CA ALA A 164 -7.86 9.47 -6.26
C ALA A 164 -7.02 8.94 -7.43
N PHE A 165 -6.74 7.64 -7.45
CA PHE A 165 -5.77 7.05 -8.39
C PHE A 165 -6.37 6.07 -9.39
N GLY A 166 -7.66 5.73 -9.27
CA GLY A 166 -8.33 4.77 -10.13
C GLY A 166 -8.02 3.30 -9.83
N ALA A 167 -7.24 3.01 -8.78
CA ALA A 167 -6.81 1.67 -8.39
C ALA A 167 -6.99 1.39 -6.90
N THR A 168 -7.32 0.15 -6.57
CA THR A 168 -7.59 -0.34 -5.23
C THR A 168 -6.28 -0.72 -4.53
N PRO A 169 -5.88 -0.01 -3.47
CA PRO A 169 -4.70 -0.36 -2.70
C PRO A 169 -4.93 -1.59 -1.81
N TYR A 170 -3.85 -2.18 -1.33
CA TYR A 170 -3.91 -3.04 -0.16
C TYR A 170 -3.56 -2.24 1.10
N VAL A 171 -4.36 -2.40 2.15
CA VAL A 171 -4.17 -1.72 3.44
C VAL A 171 -4.02 -2.77 4.53
N ALA A 172 -2.98 -2.63 5.35
CA ALA A 172 -2.69 -3.52 6.45
C ALA A 172 -2.77 -2.79 7.79
N CYS A 173 -3.32 -3.49 8.79
CA CYS A 173 -3.54 -2.97 10.13
C CYS A 173 -3.12 -4.01 11.16
N GLU A 174 -2.68 -3.55 12.34
CA GLU A 174 -2.36 -4.44 13.44
C GLU A 174 -3.64 -5.18 13.89
N PRO A 175 -3.59 -6.52 14.03
CA PRO A 175 -4.71 -7.28 14.55
C PRO A 175 -5.06 -6.83 15.97
N GLY A 176 -6.34 -6.58 16.22
CA GLY A 176 -6.89 -6.31 17.56
C GLY A 176 -7.18 -4.84 17.84
N ASP A 177 -6.39 -3.91 17.30
CA ASP A 177 -6.54 -2.48 17.60
C ASP A 177 -6.66 -1.56 16.38
N GLY A 178 -6.59 -2.13 15.17
CA GLY A 178 -6.79 -1.40 13.93
C GLY A 178 -5.70 -0.35 13.66
N LEU A 179 -4.52 -0.47 14.28
CA LEU A 179 -3.39 0.42 14.01
C LEU A 179 -2.98 0.32 12.54
N LEU A 180 -3.08 1.41 11.79
CA LEU A 180 -2.68 1.44 10.39
C LEU A 180 -1.17 1.19 10.29
N ARG A 181 -0.75 0.08 9.67
CA ARG A 181 0.66 -0.29 9.53
C ARG A 181 1.21 0.28 8.24
N TYR A 182 0.63 -0.14 7.12
CA TYR A 182 1.13 0.21 5.80
C TYR A 182 0.05 0.17 4.73
N ILE A 183 0.37 0.82 3.61
CA ILE A 183 -0.43 0.83 2.39
C ILE A 183 0.46 0.38 1.24
N GLN A 184 -0.04 -0.52 0.41
CA GLN A 184 0.60 -0.95 -0.82
C GLN A 184 -0.16 -0.40 -2.02
N LEU A 185 0.58 0.24 -2.92
CA LEU A 185 0.12 0.53 -4.28
C LEU A 185 0.78 -0.43 -5.25
N CYS A 186 0.03 -0.83 -6.27
CA CYS A 186 0.44 -1.84 -7.22
C CYS A 186 0.51 -1.27 -8.63
N PHE A 187 1.51 -1.70 -9.37
CA PHE A 187 1.83 -1.21 -10.69
C PHE A 187 2.11 -2.36 -11.64
N ASP A 188 1.78 -2.15 -12.91
CA ASP A 188 2.30 -2.99 -13.97
C ASP A 188 3.82 -2.80 -14.08
N PRO A 189 4.62 -3.87 -13.98
CA PRO A 189 6.08 -3.74 -13.92
C PRO A 189 6.70 -3.24 -15.23
N ALA A 190 6.03 -3.41 -16.39
CA ALA A 190 6.59 -3.00 -17.67
C ALA A 190 6.34 -1.51 -17.96
N SER A 191 5.14 -1.03 -17.66
CA SER A 191 4.70 0.36 -17.93
C SER A 191 4.89 1.30 -16.75
N GLY A 192 4.86 0.78 -15.52
CA GLY A 192 4.78 1.59 -14.30
C GLY A 192 3.40 2.22 -14.07
N ASP A 193 2.37 1.77 -14.80
CA ASP A 193 0.99 2.23 -14.63
C ASP A 193 0.36 1.61 -13.39
N ILE A 194 -0.43 2.40 -12.66
CA ILE A 194 -1.10 1.92 -11.43
C ILE A 194 -2.23 0.94 -11.78
N ARG A 195 -2.32 -0.15 -11.00
CA ARG A 195 -3.37 -1.19 -11.12
C ARG A 195 -3.85 -1.64 -9.75
N ASP A 196 -4.99 -2.33 -9.70
CA ASP A 196 -5.49 -2.96 -8.48
C ASP A 196 -4.46 -3.97 -7.94
N CYS A 197 -4.23 -4.00 -6.62
CA CYS A 197 -3.32 -4.97 -6.00
C CYS A 197 -3.82 -6.42 -6.04
N GLY A 198 -5.09 -6.67 -6.36
CA GLY A 198 -5.67 -8.02 -6.41
C GLY A 198 -5.88 -8.69 -5.04
N TRP A 199 -5.25 -8.20 -3.98
CA TRP A 199 -5.35 -8.76 -2.63
C TRP A 199 -6.45 -8.10 -1.81
N THR A 200 -7.11 -8.91 -0.98
CA THR A 200 -8.15 -8.42 -0.08
C THR A 200 -7.53 -7.65 1.08
N THR A 201 -8.13 -6.50 1.42
CA THR A 201 -7.76 -5.75 2.61
C THR A 201 -7.85 -6.62 3.86
N GLN A 202 -6.91 -6.45 4.80
CA GLN A 202 -6.91 -7.22 6.04
C GLN A 202 -8.19 -6.95 6.85
N ALA A 203 -8.78 -8.00 7.43
CA ALA A 203 -9.99 -7.88 8.25
C ALA A 203 -9.79 -6.95 9.46
N ALA A 204 -8.56 -6.83 9.98
CA ALA A 204 -8.20 -5.89 11.04
C ALA A 204 -8.44 -4.41 10.68
N CYS A 205 -8.51 -4.08 9.39
CA CYS A 205 -8.81 -2.74 8.91
C CYS A 205 -10.32 -2.46 8.70
N SER A 206 -11.21 -3.38 9.07
CA SER A 206 -12.66 -3.21 8.87
C SER A 206 -13.27 -2.15 9.80
N GLY A 207 -12.68 -1.95 10.97
CA GLY A 207 -13.10 -0.95 11.96
C GLY A 207 -12.46 0.42 11.75
N PRO A 208 -12.72 1.37 12.68
CA PRO A 208 -12.02 2.64 12.73
C PRO A 208 -10.51 2.43 12.86
N LEU A 209 -9.73 3.08 11.99
CA LEU A 209 -8.29 3.01 12.01
C LEU A 209 -7.73 3.79 13.21
N ARG A 210 -6.74 3.20 13.88
CA ARG A 210 -5.88 3.94 14.79
C ARG A 210 -4.69 4.48 14.00
N VAL A 211 -4.63 5.80 13.85
CA VAL A 211 -3.57 6.50 13.11
C VAL A 211 -2.86 7.44 14.09
N PRO A 212 -1.82 6.95 14.82
CA PRO A 212 -1.12 7.78 15.79
C PRO A 212 -0.48 8.98 15.10
N ARG A 213 -0.41 10.10 15.81
CA ARG A 213 0.23 11.34 15.36
C ARG A 213 1.11 11.89 16.45
N THR A 214 2.18 12.55 16.05
CA THR A 214 3.10 13.29 16.92
C THR A 214 2.73 14.76 17.06
N GLY A 215 1.90 15.28 16.14
CA GLY A 215 1.58 16.70 16.07
C GLY A 215 2.67 17.54 15.39
N ARG A 216 3.72 16.90 14.86
CA ARG A 216 4.80 17.57 14.12
C ARG A 216 4.46 17.80 12.64
N GLY A 217 3.42 17.14 12.15
CA GLY A 217 3.02 17.19 10.73
C GLY A 217 4.00 16.45 9.82
N ALA A 218 3.71 16.43 8.51
CA ALA A 218 4.54 15.76 7.52
C ALA A 218 5.86 16.50 7.22
N GLY A 219 5.93 17.80 7.49
CA GLY A 219 7.05 18.68 7.16
C GLY A 219 8.14 18.71 8.23
N PHE A 220 8.72 17.57 8.60
CA PHE A 220 9.94 17.55 9.39
C PHE A 220 11.02 18.39 8.68
N PRO A 221 11.78 19.28 9.34
CA PRO A 221 12.60 20.29 8.66
C PRO A 221 13.56 19.74 7.61
N ALA A 222 14.09 18.54 7.83
CA ALA A 222 15.01 17.88 6.90
C ALA A 222 14.33 17.32 5.62
N CYS A 223 13.00 17.17 5.62
CA CYS A 223 12.22 16.55 4.54
C CYS A 223 11.13 17.46 3.97
N GLN A 224 11.16 18.75 4.29
CA GLN A 224 10.13 19.71 3.87
C GLN A 224 10.10 19.89 2.34
N ASP A 225 11.26 19.85 1.69
CA ASP A 225 11.37 19.93 0.22
C ASP A 225 10.84 18.67 -0.46
N TYR A 226 10.96 17.52 0.20
CA TYR A 226 10.46 16.24 -0.31
C TYR A 226 8.94 16.11 -0.13
N TYR A 227 8.41 16.55 1.02
CA TYR A 227 6.99 16.58 1.34
C TYR A 227 6.47 18.02 1.39
N PRO A 228 6.25 18.68 0.24
CA PRO A 228 5.92 20.10 0.22
C PRO A 228 4.66 20.42 1.03
N PRO A 229 4.66 21.53 1.79
CA PRO A 229 3.51 21.98 2.56
C PRO A 229 2.33 22.23 1.61
N GLY A 230 1.23 21.53 1.83
CA GLY A 230 0.10 21.41 0.90
C GLY A 230 -0.34 19.97 0.64
N ALA A 231 0.48 18.98 1.05
CA ALA A 231 0.04 17.60 1.24
C ALA A 231 -0.63 17.37 2.62
N SER A 232 -0.33 18.23 3.58
CA SER A 232 -0.95 18.29 4.90
C SER A 232 -1.88 19.52 4.97
N GLY A 233 -3.18 19.27 5.09
CA GLY A 233 -4.26 20.22 5.06
C GLY A 233 -4.14 21.31 6.12
N GLY A 234 -3.93 22.53 5.64
CA GLY A 234 -4.23 23.78 6.33
C GLY A 234 -4.52 24.82 5.26
N ASP A 235 -5.77 25.27 5.20
CA ASP A 235 -6.32 26.36 4.38
C ASP A 235 -5.36 27.06 3.39
N SER A 236 -5.53 26.77 2.09
CA SER A 236 -5.49 27.78 1.00
C SER A 236 -5.49 27.14 -0.41
N GLY A 237 -6.66 27.12 -1.05
CA GLY A 237 -6.84 27.41 -2.49
C GLY A 237 -6.05 26.70 -3.61
N GLY A 238 -5.31 25.62 -3.37
CA GLY A 238 -4.47 24.95 -4.38
C GLY A 238 -4.92 23.52 -4.74
N THR A 239 -5.08 23.22 -6.03
CA THR A 239 -5.56 21.92 -6.55
C THR A 239 -4.47 20.84 -6.61
N SER A 240 -3.79 20.53 -5.49
CA SER A 240 -2.88 19.38 -5.43
C SER A 240 -3.66 18.06 -5.27
N THR A 241 -3.22 16.97 -5.90
CA THR A 241 -3.89 15.66 -5.82
C THR A 241 -3.95 15.12 -4.38
N GLY A 242 -2.94 15.43 -3.54
CA GLY A 242 -2.96 15.11 -2.10
C GLY A 242 -4.09 15.81 -1.35
N ALA A 243 -4.35 17.09 -1.68
CA ALA A 243 -5.48 17.83 -1.14
C ALA A 243 -6.83 17.25 -1.60
N LYS A 244 -6.91 16.68 -2.83
CA LYS A 244 -8.12 15.98 -3.29
C LYS A 244 -8.42 14.74 -2.46
N VAL A 245 -7.40 13.94 -2.12
CA VAL A 245 -7.61 12.73 -1.29
C VAL A 245 -8.00 13.11 0.13
N GLY A 246 -7.29 14.09 0.73
CA GLY A 246 -7.62 14.62 2.05
C GLY A 246 -9.03 15.21 2.12
N ALA A 247 -9.43 16.00 1.11
CA ALA A 247 -10.77 16.57 0.98
C ALA A 247 -11.84 15.50 0.73
N LEU A 248 -11.52 14.40 0.04
CA LEU A 248 -12.43 13.26 -0.14
C LEU A 248 -12.66 12.53 1.18
N VAL A 249 -11.61 12.21 1.94
CA VAL A 249 -11.76 11.56 3.26
C VAL A 249 -12.52 12.47 4.24
N GLY A 250 -12.13 13.74 4.34
CA GLY A 250 -12.81 14.72 5.19
C GLY A 250 -14.24 15.01 4.72
N GLY A 251 -14.47 15.09 3.42
CA GLY A 251 -15.76 15.37 2.79
C GLY A 251 -16.75 14.21 2.83
N VAL A 252 -16.29 12.96 2.79
CA VAL A 252 -17.16 11.78 2.97
C VAL A 252 -17.67 11.72 4.42
N VAL A 253 -16.82 12.00 5.40
CA VAL A 253 -17.23 12.06 6.81
C VAL A 253 -18.17 13.25 7.06
N GLY A 254 -17.84 14.44 6.54
CA GLY A 254 -18.70 15.61 6.62
C GLY A 254 -20.05 15.43 5.89
N GLY A 255 -20.04 14.78 4.73
CA GLY A 255 -21.21 14.49 3.92
C GLY A 255 -22.13 13.43 4.52
N MET A 256 -21.58 12.40 5.18
CA MET A 256 -22.40 11.42 5.92
C MET A 256 -23.07 12.04 7.16
N LEU A 257 -22.40 12.96 7.85
CA LEU A 257 -22.99 13.67 8.99
C LEU A 257 -24.10 14.65 8.55
N LEU A 258 -23.91 15.36 7.44
CA LEU A 258 -24.94 16.22 6.86
C LEU A 258 -26.11 15.41 6.27
N GLY A 259 -25.83 14.28 5.63
CA GLY A 259 -26.86 13.35 5.12
C GLY A 259 -27.73 12.76 6.23
N ALA A 260 -27.14 12.37 7.36
CA ALA A 260 -27.87 11.89 8.54
C ALA A 260 -28.74 13.00 9.17
N ALA A 261 -28.28 14.26 9.16
CA ALA A 261 -29.06 15.39 9.64
C ALA A 261 -30.29 15.68 8.73
N VAL A 262 -30.13 15.61 7.41
CA VAL A 262 -31.22 15.82 6.45
C VAL A 262 -32.24 14.67 6.50
N ILE A 263 -31.79 13.42 6.65
CA ILE A 263 -32.67 12.26 6.82
C ILE A 263 -33.40 12.33 8.18
N GLY A 264 -32.72 12.76 9.25
CA GLY A 264 -33.33 12.96 10.57
C GLY A 264 -34.42 14.05 10.58
N VAL A 265 -34.20 15.17 9.90
CA VAL A 265 -35.22 16.24 9.75
C VAL A 265 -36.41 15.75 8.92
N SER A 266 -36.14 15.01 7.84
CA SER A 266 -37.18 14.44 6.97
C SER A 266 -38.01 13.37 7.68
N TYR A 267 -37.39 12.51 8.49
CA TYR A 267 -38.06 11.48 9.29
C TYR A 267 -38.88 12.07 10.45
N ARG A 268 -38.40 13.16 11.08
CA ARG A 268 -39.15 13.87 12.13
C ARG A 268 -40.34 14.65 11.57
N ALA A 269 -40.24 15.15 10.33
CA ALA A 269 -41.37 15.74 9.61
C ALA A 269 -42.38 14.66 9.19
N TYR A 270 -41.90 13.51 8.71
CA TYR A 270 -42.74 12.37 8.32
C TYR A 270 -43.52 11.77 9.51
N THR A 271 -42.87 11.54 10.66
CA THR A 271 -43.52 10.99 11.86
C THR A 271 -44.54 11.95 12.49
N ARG A 272 -44.38 13.27 12.31
CA ARG A 272 -45.41 14.25 12.69
C ARG A 272 -46.62 14.24 11.76
N CYS A 273 -46.46 13.85 10.50
CA CYS A 273 -47.57 13.72 9.56
C CYS A 273 -48.32 12.38 9.73
N THR A 274 -47.65 11.32 10.20
CA THR A 274 -48.28 10.00 10.37
C THR A 274 -48.91 9.75 11.74
N ALA A 275 -48.65 10.60 12.75
CA ALA A 275 -49.32 10.52 14.05
C ALA A 275 -50.82 10.92 14.04
N GLY A 276 -51.36 11.33 12.88
CA GLY A 276 -52.76 11.73 12.72
C GLY A 276 -53.72 10.65 12.21
N GLY A 277 -53.28 9.42 11.93
CA GLY A 277 -54.14 8.45 11.25
C GLY A 277 -53.86 6.99 11.59
N GLY A 278 -54.84 6.33 12.21
CA GLY A 278 -55.13 4.93 11.94
C GLY A 278 -54.60 3.91 12.95
N LYS A 279 -55.53 3.45 13.81
CA LYS A 279 -55.50 2.12 14.41
C LYS A 279 -55.49 1.06 13.30
N GLY A 280 -54.59 0.08 13.36
CA GLY A 280 -54.57 -1.06 12.45
C GLY A 280 -53.62 -2.17 12.92
N SER A 281 -54.14 -3.40 12.97
CA SER A 281 -53.62 -4.57 13.66
C SER A 281 -52.34 -5.23 13.11
N ALA A 282 -51.62 -5.86 14.04
CA ALA A 282 -50.96 -7.17 14.02
C ALA A 282 -50.62 -7.88 12.70
N GLY A 283 -49.39 -8.40 12.62
CA GLY A 283 -48.97 -9.45 11.68
C GLY A 283 -47.52 -9.88 11.89
N SER A 284 -47.31 -10.86 12.75
CA SER A 284 -46.04 -11.57 12.97
C SER A 284 -45.77 -12.53 11.81
N THR A 285 -44.53 -12.60 11.31
CA THR A 285 -44.03 -13.84 10.67
C THR A 285 -42.50 -13.91 10.75
N SER A 286 -42.05 -14.87 11.55
CA SER A 286 -40.68 -15.34 11.67
C SER A 286 -40.32 -16.26 10.49
N GLY A 287 -39.08 -16.19 10.00
CA GLY A 287 -38.51 -17.14 9.06
C GLY A 287 -36.98 -17.17 9.16
N PRO A 288 -36.32 -18.34 9.03
CA PRO A 288 -35.01 -18.60 9.60
C PRO A 288 -33.87 -18.21 8.65
N LEU A 289 -32.73 -17.80 9.22
CA LEU A 289 -31.52 -17.48 8.49
C LEU A 289 -30.49 -18.60 8.68
N LEU A 290 -30.14 -19.22 7.56
CA LEU A 290 -29.21 -20.32 7.38
C LEU A 290 -27.76 -19.92 7.72
N GLU A 291 -27.19 -20.67 8.66
CA GLU A 291 -25.95 -21.43 8.59
C GLU A 291 -24.95 -21.16 7.44
N GLY A 292 -23.70 -20.86 7.83
CA GLY A 292 -22.51 -21.50 7.25
C GLY A 292 -21.68 -20.66 6.26
N ALA A 293 -20.55 -20.12 6.75
CA ALA A 293 -19.37 -19.92 5.91
C ALA A 293 -18.10 -20.04 6.78
N GLY A 294 -17.31 -21.08 6.49
CA GLY A 294 -16.08 -21.42 7.18
C GLY A 294 -14.98 -20.37 6.99
N ALA A 295 -14.23 -20.13 8.06
CA ALA A 295 -13.01 -19.35 8.02
C ALA A 295 -11.95 -20.08 7.19
N SER A 296 -11.52 -19.45 6.10
CA SER A 296 -10.36 -19.89 5.32
C SER A 296 -9.11 -19.35 6.01
N ASP A 297 -8.35 -20.25 6.63
CA ASP A 297 -7.01 -19.97 7.19
C ASP A 297 -6.08 -19.56 6.05
N THR A 298 -5.83 -18.26 5.94
CA THR A 298 -4.78 -17.73 5.07
C THR A 298 -3.48 -17.69 5.89
N PRO A 299 -2.37 -18.30 5.41
CA PRO A 299 -1.11 -18.30 6.16
C PRO A 299 -0.58 -16.88 6.37
N ARG A 300 -0.37 -16.52 7.64
CA ARG A 300 0.35 -15.30 8.05
C ARG A 300 1.79 -15.36 7.52
N GLN A 301 2.07 -14.62 6.45
CA GLN A 301 3.45 -14.20 6.17
C GLN A 301 3.75 -12.97 7.02
N THR A 302 4.26 -13.21 8.22
CA THR A 302 4.97 -12.17 8.98
C THR A 302 6.33 -12.03 8.31
N LEU A 303 6.45 -11.13 7.33
CA LEU A 303 7.78 -10.64 6.97
C LEU A 303 8.39 -10.11 8.26
N PRO A 304 9.62 -10.54 8.64
CA PRO A 304 10.24 -10.07 9.86
C PRO A 304 10.28 -8.53 9.80
N LEU A 305 9.55 -7.88 10.71
CA LEU A 305 9.75 -6.47 11.01
C LEU A 305 11.20 -6.37 11.45
N TYR A 306 12.07 -5.97 10.53
CA TYR A 306 13.50 -6.00 10.74
C TYR A 306 13.87 -4.85 11.68
N SER A 307 13.84 -5.16 12.98
CA SER A 307 14.82 -4.61 13.91
C SER A 307 16.16 -5.16 13.45
N SER A 308 17.03 -4.30 12.95
CA SER A 308 18.34 -4.62 12.38
C SER A 308 19.34 -5.14 13.43
N ARG A 309 19.02 -6.27 14.06
CA ARG A 309 20.06 -7.17 14.57
C ARG A 309 20.58 -7.98 13.38
N LEU A 310 21.47 -7.33 12.62
CA LEU A 310 22.39 -8.03 11.73
C LEU A 310 23.02 -9.18 12.54
N ALA A 311 22.71 -10.43 12.18
CA ALA A 311 23.54 -11.53 12.61
C ALA A 311 24.96 -11.27 12.05
N PRO A 312 26.03 -11.47 12.84
CA PRO A 312 27.39 -11.29 12.34
C PRO A 312 27.58 -12.20 11.12
N VAL A 313 28.00 -11.60 10.00
CA VAL A 313 28.44 -12.33 8.82
C VAL A 313 29.68 -13.12 9.23
N PRO A 314 29.70 -14.47 9.09
CA PRO A 314 30.94 -15.21 9.30
C PRO A 314 31.93 -14.83 8.19
N GLU A 315 33.12 -14.38 8.61
CA GLU A 315 34.29 -14.18 7.74
C GLU A 315 34.75 -15.51 7.10
#